data_AF-C6HYQ0-F1
#
_entry.id   AF-C6HYQ0-F1
#
_cell.length_a   1.000
_cell.length_b   1.000
_cell.length_c   1.000
_cell.angle_alpha   90.00
_cell.angle_beta   90.00
_cell.angle_gamma   90.00
#
_symmetry.space_group_name_H-M   'P 1'
#
loop_
_entity.id
_entity.type
_entity.pdbx_description
1 polymer ?
#
loop_
_entity_poly.entity_id
_entity_poly.type
_entity_poly.pdbx_seq_one_letter_code
_entity_poly.pdbx_strand_id
1 'polypeptide(L)'
;MPGRPLTMLASTLLMGAGLLWVLRSGGPAPVPGHLSLSDFPLTVGDYVGVRIPVDRKTAEILNADGTASVLFRKAGSSGPGIAFFSVFYDRQTPEKNIHSPENCLPSSGWSVLVRKTVSLSLVPGEPPVRASYDVIQKGLDRQVVLYWYQERGRSFSNDYLGRYYMIRDALVMRRTDGAMVRVSQPVTTTPRAALAQEISFLRSLAPLLSRYIPGGTASGTVAALTPSPEEELLR
;
A
#
# COMPACT_ATOMS: atom_id res chain seq x y z
N MET A 1 12.91 -40.60 31.09
CA MET A 1 12.64 -39.45 30.18
C MET A 1 13.29 -39.72 28.82
N PRO A 2 12.65 -40.44 27.88
CA PRO A 2 13.30 -40.94 26.66
C PRO A 2 13.29 -39.98 25.44
N GLY A 3 12.73 -38.77 25.54
CA GLY A 3 12.53 -37.88 24.37
C GLY A 3 13.59 -36.80 24.14
N ARG A 4 14.53 -36.57 25.07
CA ARG A 4 15.48 -35.45 25.03
C ARG A 4 16.57 -35.52 23.94
N PRO A 5 17.15 -36.69 23.58
CA PRO A 5 18.18 -36.73 22.54
C PRO A 5 17.59 -36.54 21.13
N LEU A 6 16.36 -37.02 20.90
CA LEU A 6 15.68 -36.90 19.61
C LEU A 6 15.31 -35.44 19.30
N THR A 7 14.86 -34.69 20.29
CA THR A 7 14.56 -33.25 20.13
C THR A 7 15.82 -32.42 19.89
N MET A 8 16.94 -32.74 20.55
CA MET A 8 18.22 -32.06 20.33
C MET A 8 18.79 -32.31 18.93
N LEU A 9 18.73 -33.55 18.44
CA LEU A 9 19.12 -33.91 17.08
C LEU A 9 18.26 -33.19 16.03
N ALA A 10 16.95 -33.18 16.20
CA ALA A 10 16.02 -32.50 15.31
C ALA A 10 16.30 -30.98 15.23
N SER A 11 16.48 -30.32 16.39
CA SER A 11 16.83 -28.90 16.43
C SER A 11 18.16 -28.59 15.74
N THR A 12 19.17 -29.44 15.94
CA THR A 12 20.50 -29.26 15.33
C THR A 12 20.44 -29.42 13.80
N LEU A 13 19.69 -30.41 13.32
CA LEU A 13 19.43 -30.61 11.89
C LEU A 13 18.69 -29.43 11.26
N LEU A 14 17.65 -28.91 11.93
CA LEU A 14 16.91 -27.73 11.46
C LEU A 14 17.80 -26.48 11.41
N MET A 15 18.65 -26.26 12.42
CA MET A 15 19.58 -25.13 12.45
C MET A 15 20.66 -25.25 11.36
N GLY A 16 21.21 -26.46 11.16
CA GLY A 16 22.17 -26.74 10.09
C GLY A 16 21.57 -26.55 8.69
N ALA A 17 20.34 -27.03 8.48
CA ALA A 17 19.61 -26.83 7.24
C ALA A 17 19.29 -25.34 6.99
N GLY A 18 18.88 -24.60 8.03
CA GLY A 18 18.65 -23.16 7.96
C GLY A 18 19.92 -22.38 7.59
N LEU A 19 21.05 -22.68 8.23
CA LEU A 19 22.33 -22.05 7.92
C LEU A 19 22.78 -22.36 6.49
N LEU A 20 22.70 -23.62 6.06
CA LEU A 20 23.05 -24.01 4.70
C LEU A 20 22.14 -23.31 3.66
N TRP A 21 20.86 -23.14 3.99
CA TRP A 21 19.90 -22.42 3.15
C TRP A 21 20.23 -20.93 3.04
N VAL A 22 20.61 -20.26 4.14
CA VAL A 22 21.10 -18.87 4.13
C VAL A 22 22.40 -18.74 3.32
N LEU A 23 23.36 -19.65 3.51
CA LEU A 23 24.63 -19.62 2.80
C LEU A 23 24.49 -19.92 1.30
N ARG A 24 23.48 -20.71 0.90
CA ARG A 24 23.19 -21.01 -0.52
C ARG A 24 22.24 -20.02 -1.17
N SER A 25 21.41 -19.31 -0.40
CA SER A 25 20.60 -18.25 -0.96
C SER A 25 21.54 -17.14 -1.38
N GLY A 26 21.70 -16.93 -2.69
CA GLY A 26 22.42 -15.76 -3.19
C GLY A 26 21.76 -14.47 -2.73
N GLY A 27 22.33 -13.31 -3.10
CA GLY A 27 21.79 -12.00 -2.76
C GLY A 27 20.31 -11.78 -3.16
N PRO A 28 19.73 -10.64 -2.78
CA PRO A 28 18.32 -10.34 -3.04
C PRO A 28 17.93 -10.60 -4.50
N ALA A 29 16.77 -11.18 -4.73
CA ALA A 29 16.28 -11.37 -6.09
C ALA A 29 15.95 -9.99 -6.73
N PRO A 30 16.11 -9.85 -8.05
CA PRO A 30 15.82 -8.60 -8.72
C PRO A 30 14.33 -8.23 -8.61
N VAL A 31 14.07 -6.94 -8.45
CA VAL A 31 12.73 -6.37 -8.52
C VAL A 31 12.33 -6.24 -10.00
N PRO A 32 11.08 -6.57 -10.39
CA PRO A 32 10.62 -6.36 -11.76
C PRO A 32 10.74 -4.90 -12.19
N GLY A 33 11.04 -4.69 -13.47
CA GLY A 33 11.15 -3.35 -14.05
C GLY A 33 9.85 -2.56 -13.90
N HIS A 34 9.98 -1.30 -13.50
CA HIS A 34 8.88 -0.36 -13.32
C HIS A 34 9.39 1.07 -13.60
N LEU A 35 8.45 1.98 -13.86
CA LEU A 35 8.71 3.41 -14.01
C LEU A 35 8.92 4.05 -12.64
N SER A 36 9.73 5.10 -12.59
CA SER A 36 9.92 5.88 -11.36
C SER A 36 8.63 6.56 -10.94
N LEU A 37 8.30 6.51 -9.64
CA LEU A 37 7.21 7.30 -9.07
C LEU A 37 7.45 8.82 -9.21
N SER A 38 8.70 9.27 -9.37
CA SER A 38 8.98 10.67 -9.68
C SER A 38 8.40 11.11 -11.02
N ASP A 39 8.23 10.17 -11.97
CA ASP A 39 7.65 10.39 -13.29
C ASP A 39 6.14 10.14 -13.34
N PHE A 40 5.49 9.96 -12.17
CA PHE A 40 4.05 9.71 -12.09
C PHE A 40 3.25 10.76 -12.88
N PRO A 41 2.20 10.36 -13.63
CA PRO A 41 1.55 11.25 -14.58
C PRO A 41 0.74 12.34 -13.87
N LEU A 42 0.64 13.50 -14.52
CA LEU A 42 -0.20 14.61 -14.07
C LEU A 42 -1.58 14.61 -14.73
N THR A 43 -1.91 13.55 -15.46
CA THR A 43 -3.22 13.35 -16.07
C THR A 43 -3.64 11.91 -15.88
N VAL A 44 -4.85 11.71 -15.34
CA VAL A 44 -5.43 10.39 -15.06
C VAL A 44 -6.91 10.46 -15.43
N GLY A 45 -7.30 9.90 -16.57
CA GLY A 45 -8.65 10.08 -17.11
C GLY A 45 -8.99 11.58 -17.23
N ASP A 46 -10.12 11.99 -16.64
CA ASP A 46 -10.56 13.39 -16.61
C ASP A 46 -9.91 14.25 -15.51
N TYR A 47 -8.91 13.72 -14.79
CA TYR A 47 -8.27 14.42 -13.67
C TYR A 47 -6.93 15.03 -14.11
N VAL A 48 -6.72 16.29 -13.74
CA VAL A 48 -5.46 17.02 -13.96
C VAL A 48 -4.80 17.29 -12.61
N GLY A 49 -3.51 17.01 -12.52
CA GLY A 49 -2.74 17.03 -11.30
C GLY A 49 -1.67 18.12 -11.25
N VAL A 50 -1.36 18.57 -10.05
CA VAL A 50 -0.19 19.40 -9.75
C VAL A 50 0.66 18.67 -8.72
N ARG A 51 1.98 18.58 -8.95
CA ARG A 51 2.90 17.96 -7.99
C ARG A 51 2.90 18.76 -6.68
N ILE A 52 2.80 18.05 -5.57
CA ILE A 52 2.93 18.63 -4.24
C ILE A 52 4.28 18.18 -3.68
N PRO A 53 5.24 19.08 -3.44
CA PRO A 53 6.53 18.71 -2.88
C PRO A 53 6.36 17.99 -1.54
N VAL A 54 7.06 16.87 -1.38
CA VAL A 54 7.26 16.25 -0.08
C VAL A 54 8.34 17.06 0.64
N ASP A 55 8.05 17.54 1.84
CA ASP A 55 9.03 18.32 2.58
C ASP A 55 10.27 17.47 2.92
N ARG A 56 11.42 18.13 3.06
CA ARG A 56 12.71 17.47 3.25
C ARG A 56 12.72 16.52 4.43
N LYS A 57 12.12 16.90 5.56
CA LYS A 57 12.10 16.09 6.77
C LYS A 57 11.28 14.82 6.56
N THR A 58 10.10 14.92 5.94
CA THR A 58 9.29 13.76 5.58
C THR A 58 10.02 12.86 4.59
N ALA A 59 10.68 13.41 3.57
CA ALA A 59 11.45 12.65 2.60
C ALA A 59 12.62 11.89 3.25
N GLU A 60 13.36 12.54 4.16
CA GLU A 60 14.46 11.93 4.93
C GLU A 60 13.97 10.81 5.86
N ILE A 61 12.82 11.00 6.53
CA ILE A 61 12.22 9.97 7.39
C ILE A 61 11.75 8.76 6.57
N LEU A 62 11.08 9.01 5.44
CA LEU A 62 10.58 7.93 4.59
C LEU A 62 11.73 7.17 3.94
N ASN A 63 12.78 7.87 3.50
CA ASN A 63 13.93 7.32 2.80
C ASN A 63 13.50 6.33 1.69
N ALA A 64 12.46 6.68 0.92
CA ALA A 64 11.89 5.81 -0.10
C ALA A 64 12.72 5.86 -1.40
N ASP A 65 12.74 4.77 -2.15
CA ASP A 65 13.40 4.70 -3.47
C ASP A 65 12.62 5.49 -4.53
N GLY A 66 11.29 5.59 -4.37
CA GLY A 66 10.44 6.41 -5.21
C GLY A 66 9.32 7.06 -4.41
N THR A 67 8.96 8.30 -4.78
CA THR A 67 7.81 9.01 -4.20
C THR A 67 7.00 9.70 -5.28
N ALA A 68 5.68 9.67 -5.12
CA ALA A 68 4.73 10.44 -5.91
C ALA A 68 3.78 11.17 -4.97
N SER A 69 3.60 12.46 -5.19
CA SER A 69 2.72 13.32 -4.39
C SER A 69 2.06 14.32 -5.34
N VAL A 70 0.77 14.14 -5.61
CA VAL A 70 0.06 14.89 -6.65
C VAL A 70 -1.34 15.24 -6.14
N LEU A 71 -1.72 16.50 -6.28
CA LEU A 71 -3.09 16.94 -6.03
C LEU A 71 -3.85 16.96 -7.36
N PHE A 72 -4.77 16.03 -7.53
CA PHE A 72 -5.62 15.92 -8.71
C PHE A 72 -6.94 16.68 -8.52
N ARG A 73 -7.43 17.29 -9.59
CA ARG A 73 -8.77 17.85 -9.66
C ARG A 73 -9.44 17.38 -10.94
N LYS A 74 -10.74 17.08 -10.87
CA LYS A 74 -11.52 16.75 -12.06
C LYS A 74 -11.59 17.96 -12.99
N ALA A 75 -11.28 17.80 -14.26
CA ALA A 75 -11.33 18.86 -15.25
C ALA A 75 -12.73 19.49 -15.29
N GLY A 76 -12.79 20.83 -15.34
CA GLY A 76 -14.04 21.59 -15.33
C GLY A 76 -14.81 21.59 -14.00
N SER A 77 -14.29 21.00 -12.92
CA SER A 77 -14.91 21.01 -11.60
C SER A 77 -14.27 22.04 -10.67
N SER A 78 -15.10 22.77 -9.92
CA SER A 78 -14.68 23.59 -8.78
C SER A 78 -14.58 22.81 -7.46
N GLY A 79 -14.85 21.51 -7.49
CA GLY A 79 -14.86 20.63 -6.32
C GLY A 79 -13.50 20.48 -5.61
N PRO A 80 -13.50 19.77 -4.46
CA PRO A 80 -12.29 19.47 -3.71
C PRO A 80 -11.33 18.63 -4.58
N GLY A 81 -10.03 18.80 -4.34
CA GLY A 81 -9.00 17.97 -4.98
C GLY A 81 -8.80 16.64 -4.25
N ILE A 82 -8.33 15.63 -4.99
CA ILE A 82 -7.91 14.33 -4.48
C ILE A 82 -6.39 14.34 -4.38
N ALA A 83 -5.87 14.25 -3.15
CA ALA A 83 -4.44 14.11 -2.93
C ALA A 83 -4.04 12.65 -3.08
N PHE A 84 -3.27 12.35 -4.12
CA PHE A 84 -2.61 11.06 -4.31
C PHE A 84 -1.21 11.11 -3.70
N PHE A 85 -0.87 10.09 -2.94
CA PHE A 85 0.47 9.90 -2.40
C PHE A 85 0.87 8.43 -2.49
N SER A 86 2.10 8.18 -2.95
CA SER A 86 2.67 6.84 -2.94
C SER A 86 4.16 6.88 -2.66
N VAL A 87 4.62 5.87 -1.94
CA VAL A 87 6.04 5.58 -1.69
C VAL A 87 6.33 4.17 -2.17
N PHE A 88 7.52 3.96 -2.73
CA PHE A 88 7.99 2.66 -3.17
C PHE A 88 9.39 2.39 -2.63
N TYR A 89 9.64 1.12 -2.30
CA TYR A 89 10.92 0.61 -1.84
C TYR A 89 11.32 -0.58 -2.70
N ASP A 90 12.51 -0.52 -3.30
CA ASP A 90 13.13 -1.67 -3.97
C ASP A 90 13.55 -2.74 -2.95
N ARG A 91 13.85 -2.30 -1.73
CA ARG A 91 14.18 -3.18 -0.61
C ARG A 91 13.78 -2.54 0.70
N GLN A 92 12.96 -3.24 1.45
CA GLN A 92 12.65 -2.88 2.83
C GLN A 92 13.68 -3.51 3.79
N THR A 93 14.16 -2.70 4.73
CA THR A 93 15.03 -3.07 5.88
C THR A 93 14.43 -2.55 7.19
N PRO A 94 14.94 -2.94 8.37
CA PRO A 94 14.46 -2.39 9.64
C PRO A 94 14.53 -0.85 9.71
N GLU A 95 15.50 -0.25 9.05
CA GLU A 95 15.73 1.20 9.00
C GLU A 95 15.01 1.90 7.83
N LYS A 96 14.57 1.13 6.84
CA LYS A 96 13.98 1.62 5.59
C LYS A 96 12.78 0.76 5.22
N ASN A 97 11.61 1.05 5.76
CA ASN A 97 10.39 0.28 5.48
C ASN A 97 9.19 1.18 5.32
N ILE A 98 8.12 0.61 4.77
CA ILE A 98 6.87 1.31 4.64
C ILE A 98 6.32 1.60 6.04
N HIS A 99 6.15 2.89 6.33
CA HIS A 99 5.44 3.34 7.52
C HIS A 99 3.96 3.50 7.25
N SER A 100 3.16 3.03 8.19
CA SER A 100 1.73 3.17 8.11
C SER A 100 1.26 4.61 8.28
N PRO A 101 0.22 5.02 7.54
CA PRO A 101 -0.49 6.26 7.83
C PRO A 101 -0.95 6.33 9.29
N GLU A 102 -1.16 5.19 9.95
CA GLU A 102 -1.52 5.13 11.38
C GLU A 102 -0.49 5.80 12.29
N ASN A 103 0.80 5.74 11.93
CA ASN A 103 1.86 6.33 12.73
C ASN A 103 2.11 7.81 12.38
N CYS A 104 1.80 8.21 11.14
CA CYS A 104 2.10 9.56 10.62
C CYS A 104 0.93 10.55 10.72
N LEU A 105 -0.31 10.06 10.72
CA LEU A 105 -1.50 10.94 10.80
C LEU A 105 -1.62 11.61 12.18
N PRO A 106 -1.47 10.90 13.32
CA PRO A 106 -1.54 11.52 14.63
C PRO A 106 -0.44 12.56 14.87
N SER A 107 0.79 12.31 14.40
CA SER A 107 1.90 13.27 14.53
C SER A 107 1.68 14.55 13.71
N SER A 108 0.82 14.50 12.70
CA SER A 108 0.39 15.66 11.90
C SER A 108 -0.86 16.37 12.47
N GLY A 109 -1.37 15.90 13.62
CA GLY A 109 -2.54 16.45 14.32
C GLY A 109 -3.89 15.93 13.82
N TRP A 110 -3.92 14.83 13.06
CA TRP A 110 -5.16 14.20 12.61
C TRP A 110 -5.59 13.09 13.57
N SER A 111 -6.87 13.09 13.93
CA SER A 111 -7.51 12.01 14.70
C SER A 111 -8.34 11.12 13.77
N VAL A 112 -8.28 9.80 13.97
CA VAL A 112 -9.08 8.83 13.21
C VAL A 112 -10.44 8.70 13.89
N LEU A 113 -11.53 9.02 13.16
CA LEU A 113 -12.91 8.90 13.66
C LEU A 113 -13.53 7.55 13.31
N VAL A 114 -13.26 7.07 12.09
CA VAL A 114 -13.77 5.81 11.57
C VAL A 114 -12.62 5.13 10.87
N ARG A 115 -12.52 3.81 11.04
CA ARG A 115 -11.64 2.93 10.27
C ARG A 115 -12.37 1.64 9.92
N LYS A 116 -12.29 1.24 8.65
CA LYS A 116 -12.83 -0.02 8.15
C LYS A 116 -11.91 -0.58 7.07
N THR A 117 -11.86 -1.90 6.92
CA THR A 117 -11.27 -2.50 5.72
C THR A 117 -12.33 -2.62 4.64
N VAL A 118 -12.01 -2.17 3.44
CA VAL A 118 -12.87 -2.24 2.25
C VAL A 118 -12.20 -3.06 1.16
N SER A 119 -13.02 -3.68 0.32
CA SER A 119 -12.59 -4.38 -0.89
C SER A 119 -12.99 -3.50 -2.06
N LEU A 120 -12.04 -3.14 -2.94
CA LEU A 120 -12.27 -2.20 -4.04
C LEU A 120 -12.07 -2.92 -5.37
N SER A 121 -13.17 -3.12 -6.11
CA SER A 121 -13.13 -3.64 -7.48
C SER A 121 -12.78 -2.50 -8.46
N LEU A 122 -11.48 -2.32 -8.73
CA LEU A 122 -10.95 -1.18 -9.49
C LEU A 122 -10.74 -1.48 -10.99
N VAL A 123 -10.30 -2.70 -11.33
CA VAL A 123 -10.05 -3.13 -12.71
C VAL A 123 -10.91 -4.38 -13.00
N PRO A 124 -11.72 -4.40 -14.08
CA PRO A 124 -12.50 -5.57 -14.44
C PRO A 124 -11.62 -6.80 -14.69
N GLY A 125 -11.98 -7.93 -14.07
CA GLY A 125 -11.26 -9.20 -14.23
C GLY A 125 -10.02 -9.35 -13.33
N GLU A 126 -9.65 -8.31 -12.57
CA GLU A 126 -8.56 -8.38 -11.60
C GLU A 126 -9.10 -8.60 -10.18
N PRO A 127 -8.29 -9.20 -9.26
CA PRO A 127 -8.66 -9.31 -7.86
C PRO A 127 -8.91 -7.93 -7.22
N PRO A 128 -9.87 -7.82 -6.29
CA PRO A 128 -10.14 -6.54 -5.64
C PRO A 128 -8.99 -6.10 -4.74
N VAL A 129 -8.83 -4.78 -4.62
CA VAL A 129 -7.84 -4.16 -3.74
C VAL A 129 -8.36 -4.11 -2.31
N ARG A 130 -7.61 -4.68 -1.36
CA ARG A 130 -7.94 -4.60 0.08
C ARG A 130 -7.33 -3.33 0.67
N ALA A 131 -8.17 -2.32 0.91
CA ALA A 131 -7.76 -1.01 1.41
C ALA A 131 -8.34 -0.70 2.80
N SER A 132 -7.69 0.19 3.55
CA SER A 132 -8.29 0.85 4.71
C SER A 132 -9.09 2.03 4.20
N TYR A 133 -10.29 2.18 4.73
CA TYR A 133 -11.13 3.36 4.65
C TYR A 133 -11.12 4.04 6.00
N ASP A 134 -10.59 5.26 6.04
CA ASP A 134 -10.54 6.07 7.23
C ASP A 134 -11.30 7.38 7.02
N VAL A 135 -12.02 7.82 8.06
CA VAL A 135 -12.46 9.21 8.18
C VAL A 135 -11.60 9.85 9.25
N ILE A 136 -10.84 10.88 8.88
CA ILE A 136 -9.93 11.59 9.78
C ILE A 136 -10.40 13.02 10.01
N GLN A 137 -10.05 13.60 11.16
CA GLN A 137 -10.43 14.95 11.56
C GLN A 137 -9.25 15.72 12.16
N LYS A 138 -9.13 17.01 11.81
CA LYS A 138 -8.22 17.98 12.42
C LYS A 138 -8.97 19.30 12.59
N GLY A 139 -9.29 19.67 13.84
CA GLY A 139 -10.18 20.79 14.11
C GLY A 139 -11.56 20.57 13.48
N LEU A 140 -11.97 21.46 12.57
CA LEU A 140 -13.21 21.34 11.79
C LEU A 140 -13.04 20.59 10.47
N ASP A 141 -11.80 20.39 10.02
CA ASP A 141 -11.52 19.73 8.75
C ASP A 141 -11.69 18.23 8.89
N ARG A 142 -12.34 17.63 7.89
CA ARG A 142 -12.47 16.17 7.76
C ARG A 142 -12.00 15.71 6.39
N GLN A 143 -11.39 14.53 6.35
CA GLN A 143 -10.98 13.88 5.11
C GLN A 143 -11.41 12.42 5.12
N VAL A 144 -11.75 11.92 3.93
CA VAL A 144 -11.71 10.49 3.66
C VAL A 144 -10.29 10.15 3.23
N VAL A 145 -9.80 8.99 3.67
CA VAL A 145 -8.53 8.43 3.25
C VAL A 145 -8.74 6.97 2.88
N LEU A 146 -8.36 6.62 1.65
CA LEU A 146 -8.16 5.24 1.25
C LEU A 146 -6.67 4.97 1.15
N TYR A 147 -6.20 3.89 1.77
CA TYR A 147 -4.82 3.45 1.60
C TYR A 147 -4.66 1.93 1.62
N TRP A 148 -3.62 1.44 0.96
CA TRP A 148 -3.21 0.04 1.02
C TRP A 148 -1.71 -0.09 0.75
N TYR A 149 -1.18 -1.22 1.15
CA TYR A 149 0.12 -1.72 0.78
C TYR A 149 -0.01 -2.60 -0.45
N GLN A 150 0.84 -2.39 -1.44
CA GLN A 150 0.94 -3.19 -2.65
C GLN A 150 2.28 -3.90 -2.65
N GLU A 151 2.25 -5.21 -2.49
CA GLU A 151 3.45 -6.01 -2.33
C GLU A 151 3.36 -7.33 -3.10
N ARG A 152 4.15 -7.42 -4.18
CA ARG A 152 4.45 -8.68 -4.88
C ARG A 152 3.18 -9.47 -5.23
N GLY A 153 2.19 -8.80 -5.83
CA GLY A 153 0.91 -9.38 -6.26
C GLY A 153 -0.22 -9.30 -5.22
N ARG A 154 0.02 -8.79 -4.01
CA ARG A 154 -1.01 -8.67 -2.96
C ARG A 154 -1.28 -7.22 -2.62
N SER A 155 -2.54 -6.95 -2.28
CA SER A 155 -2.95 -5.73 -1.60
C SER A 155 -3.48 -6.05 -0.21
N PHE A 156 -3.13 -5.22 0.77
CA PHE A 156 -3.63 -5.31 2.15
C PHE A 156 -3.46 -3.97 2.85
N SER A 157 -4.15 -3.75 3.96
CA SER A 157 -4.13 -2.47 4.68
C SER A 157 -3.79 -2.62 6.17
N ASN A 158 -3.13 -3.72 6.53
CA ASN A 158 -2.79 -4.04 7.91
C ASN A 158 -1.26 -4.16 8.04
N ASP A 159 -0.69 -3.36 8.93
CA ASP A 159 0.75 -3.29 9.18
C ASP A 159 1.36 -4.62 9.62
N TYR A 160 0.64 -5.38 10.45
CA TYR A 160 1.07 -6.69 10.91
C TYR A 160 1.14 -7.69 9.76
N LEU A 161 0.18 -7.64 8.84
CA LEU A 161 0.23 -8.44 7.61
C LEU A 161 1.41 -8.01 6.72
N GLY A 162 1.69 -6.71 6.64
CA GLY A 162 2.86 -6.20 5.93
C GLY A 162 4.16 -6.75 6.47
N ARG A 163 4.37 -6.65 7.79
CA ARG A 163 5.55 -7.23 8.45
C ARG A 163 5.65 -8.73 8.25
N TYR A 164 4.54 -9.45 8.38
CA TYR A 164 4.50 -10.89 8.16
C TYR A 164 4.91 -11.26 6.73
N TYR A 165 4.30 -10.62 5.71
CA TYR A 165 4.62 -10.91 4.32
C TYR A 165 6.03 -10.49 3.95
N MET A 166 6.53 -9.36 4.46
CA MET A 166 7.91 -8.95 4.27
C MET A 166 8.89 -10.03 4.77
N ILE A 167 8.68 -10.57 5.99
CA ILE A 167 9.53 -11.63 6.54
C ILE A 167 9.40 -12.92 5.72
N ARG A 168 8.16 -13.36 5.44
CA ARG A 168 7.90 -14.57 4.67
C ARG A 168 8.54 -14.51 3.29
N ASP A 169 8.42 -13.40 2.59
CA ASP A 169 8.88 -13.27 1.20
C ASP A 169 10.37 -12.96 1.13
N ALA A 170 10.97 -12.36 2.16
CA ALA A 170 12.42 -12.34 2.31
C ALA A 170 12.97 -13.77 2.36
N LEU A 171 12.29 -14.68 3.05
CA LEU A 171 12.66 -16.09 3.11
C LEU A 171 12.36 -16.80 1.78
N VAL A 172 11.11 -16.80 1.33
CA VAL A 172 10.69 -17.65 0.20
C VAL A 172 11.08 -17.07 -1.17
N MET A 173 11.03 -15.75 -1.32
CA MET A 173 11.21 -15.05 -2.60
C MET A 173 12.52 -14.27 -2.69
N ARG A 174 13.23 -14.07 -1.56
CA ARG A 174 14.38 -13.16 -1.44
C ARG A 174 14.04 -11.73 -1.89
N ARG A 175 12.80 -11.31 -1.64
CA ARG A 175 12.25 -10.00 -2.02
C ARG A 175 11.50 -9.35 -0.86
N THR A 176 11.70 -8.05 -0.70
CA THR A 176 10.99 -7.21 0.28
C THR A 176 10.48 -5.91 -0.35
N ASP A 177 10.51 -5.79 -1.68
CA ASP A 177 10.00 -4.62 -2.38
C ASP A 177 8.48 -4.45 -2.18
N GLY A 178 8.03 -3.21 -2.20
CA GLY A 178 6.64 -2.88 -1.94
C GLY A 178 6.37 -1.38 -2.02
N ALA A 179 5.10 -1.04 -2.14
CA ALA A 179 4.62 0.34 -2.07
C ALA A 179 3.50 0.51 -1.06
N MET A 180 3.33 1.74 -0.59
CA MET A 180 2.05 2.21 -0.07
C MET A 180 1.40 3.12 -1.09
N VAL A 181 0.10 2.97 -1.28
CA VAL A 181 -0.72 3.85 -2.08
C VAL A 181 -1.78 4.47 -1.19
N ARG A 182 -1.93 5.79 -1.28
CA ARG A 182 -2.93 6.56 -0.53
C ARG A 182 -3.60 7.56 -1.44
N VAL A 183 -4.92 7.66 -1.33
CA VAL A 183 -5.71 8.80 -1.80
C VAL A 183 -6.45 9.40 -0.62
N SER A 184 -6.60 10.72 -0.63
CA SER A 184 -7.36 11.42 0.39
C SER A 184 -8.05 12.64 -0.18
N GLN A 185 -9.29 12.86 0.24
CA GLN A 185 -10.12 13.95 -0.23
C GLN A 185 -10.82 14.64 0.96
N PRO A 186 -10.86 15.99 1.00
CA PRO A 186 -11.69 16.72 1.94
C PRO A 186 -13.17 16.34 1.87
N VAL A 187 -13.80 16.25 3.03
CA VAL A 187 -15.25 16.07 3.18
C VAL A 187 -15.92 17.43 3.14
N THR A 188 -16.47 17.81 1.98
CA THR A 188 -17.21 19.08 1.82
C THR A 188 -18.70 18.95 2.10
N THR A 189 -19.27 17.76 1.88
CA THR A 189 -20.69 17.46 2.12
C THR A 189 -20.84 16.28 3.06
N THR A 190 -20.49 15.08 2.60
CA THR A 190 -20.54 13.85 3.40
C THR A 190 -19.33 12.97 3.10
N PRO A 191 -18.86 12.15 4.07
CA PRO A 191 -17.78 11.20 3.83
C PRO A 191 -18.09 10.24 2.68
N ARG A 192 -19.37 9.85 2.54
CA ARG A 192 -19.83 8.98 1.46
C ARG A 192 -19.66 9.62 0.07
N ALA A 193 -19.95 10.91 -0.08
CA ALA A 193 -19.75 11.61 -1.34
C ALA A 193 -18.26 11.70 -1.70
N ALA A 194 -17.40 11.96 -0.72
CA ALA A 194 -15.95 11.97 -0.92
C ALA A 194 -15.41 10.58 -1.31
N LEU A 195 -15.84 9.53 -0.61
CA LEU A 195 -15.49 8.14 -0.92
C LEU A 195 -15.88 7.74 -2.36
N ALA A 196 -17.07 8.12 -2.80
CA ALA A 196 -17.53 7.82 -4.17
C ALA A 196 -16.64 8.49 -5.23
N GLN A 197 -16.17 9.72 -4.97
CA GLN A 197 -15.25 10.43 -5.86
C GLN A 197 -13.86 9.79 -5.87
N GLU A 198 -13.33 9.42 -4.70
CA GLU A 198 -12.06 8.69 -4.61
C GLU A 198 -12.10 7.35 -5.35
N ILE A 199 -13.16 6.55 -5.20
CA ILE A 199 -13.32 5.27 -5.92
C ILE A 199 -13.38 5.50 -7.44
N SER A 200 -14.09 6.55 -7.90
CA SER A 200 -14.13 6.90 -9.32
C SER A 200 -12.76 7.29 -9.87
N PHE A 201 -11.99 8.06 -9.12
CA PHE A 201 -10.61 8.40 -9.46
C PHE A 201 -9.72 7.15 -9.47
N LEU A 202 -9.80 6.30 -8.45
CA LEU A 202 -9.02 5.07 -8.33
C LEU A 202 -9.26 4.10 -9.49
N ARG A 203 -10.50 3.99 -10.00
CA ARG A 203 -10.80 3.20 -11.21
C ARG A 203 -10.10 3.72 -12.46
N SER A 204 -9.91 5.03 -12.56
CA SER A 204 -9.14 5.65 -13.65
C SER A 204 -7.63 5.48 -13.45
N LEU A 205 -7.18 5.44 -12.20
CA LEU A 205 -5.77 5.34 -11.83
C LEU A 205 -5.21 3.92 -11.89
N ALA A 206 -6.00 2.92 -11.45
CA ALA A 206 -5.53 1.55 -11.24
C ALA A 206 -4.86 0.92 -12.47
N PRO A 207 -5.36 1.10 -13.72
CA PRO A 207 -4.69 0.56 -14.91
C PRO A 207 -3.27 1.13 -15.16
N LEU A 208 -2.98 2.32 -14.64
CA LEU A 208 -1.66 2.96 -14.76
C LEU A 208 -0.71 2.53 -13.65
N LEU A 209 -1.25 2.17 -12.49
CA LEU A 209 -0.49 1.95 -11.27
C LEU A 209 0.49 0.78 -11.37
N SER A 210 0.14 -0.27 -12.12
CA SER A 210 0.99 -1.44 -12.36
C SER A 210 2.29 -1.13 -13.10
N ARG A 211 2.37 0.01 -13.82
CA ARG A 211 3.59 0.47 -14.49
C ARG A 211 4.61 1.06 -13.53
N TYR A 212 4.16 1.58 -12.38
CA TYR A 212 4.98 2.24 -11.37
C TYR A 212 5.25 1.35 -10.16
N ILE A 213 4.32 0.43 -9.86
CA ILE A 213 4.40 -0.46 -8.70
C ILE A 213 4.39 -1.91 -9.20
N PRO A 214 5.55 -2.61 -9.17
CA PRO A 214 5.67 -4.02 -9.52
C PRO A 214 4.69 -4.90 -8.77
N GLY A 215 4.06 -5.83 -9.48
CA GLY A 215 3.07 -6.72 -8.86
C GLY A 215 1.82 -5.99 -8.38
N GLY A 216 1.48 -4.83 -8.97
CA GLY A 216 0.09 -4.40 -9.12
C GLY A 216 -0.75 -5.51 -9.76
N THR A 217 -2.07 -5.46 -9.58
CA THR A 217 -3.06 -6.52 -9.86
C THR A 217 -3.07 -7.12 -11.29
N ALA A 218 -2.16 -6.70 -12.17
CA ALA A 218 -1.95 -7.25 -13.51
C ALA A 218 -1.08 -8.54 -13.58
N SER A 219 -0.64 -9.14 -12.46
CA SER A 219 0.01 -10.47 -12.53
C SER A 219 0.08 -11.21 -11.19
N GLY A 220 -0.62 -12.34 -11.09
CA GLY A 220 -0.35 -13.38 -10.09
C GLY A 220 -1.58 -14.01 -9.44
N THR A 221 -1.87 -15.23 -9.87
CA THR A 221 -2.70 -16.33 -9.32
C THR A 221 -3.52 -16.10 -8.05
N VAL A 222 -4.81 -16.41 -8.21
CA VAL A 222 -5.92 -16.50 -7.27
C VAL A 222 -5.59 -17.29 -6.00
N ALA A 223 -5.75 -16.64 -4.84
CA ALA A 223 -6.19 -17.30 -3.61
C ALA A 223 -7.58 -16.76 -3.29
N ALA A 224 -8.59 -17.59 -3.51
CA ALA A 224 -9.99 -17.26 -3.27
C ALA A 224 -10.25 -17.10 -1.77
N LEU A 225 -10.67 -15.91 -1.33
CA LEU A 225 -11.39 -15.72 -0.08
C LEU A 225 -12.48 -14.65 -0.27
N THR A 226 -13.71 -15.19 -0.31
CA THR A 226 -15.04 -14.62 0.00
C THR A 226 -15.52 -13.31 -0.66
N PRO A 227 -16.76 -13.28 -1.20
CA PRO A 227 -17.36 -12.06 -1.74
C PRO A 227 -17.61 -11.00 -0.65
N SER A 228 -17.46 -9.74 -1.04
CA SER A 228 -17.48 -8.53 -0.19
C SER A 228 -18.91 -7.99 0.05
N PRO A 229 -19.19 -7.40 1.23
CA PRO A 229 -20.35 -6.54 1.43
C PRO A 229 -20.03 -5.12 0.94
N GLU A 230 -20.00 -4.89 -0.38
CA GLU A 230 -19.91 -3.54 -0.96
C GLU A 230 -21.23 -2.75 -0.77
N GLU A 231 -22.35 -3.41 -0.43
CA GLU A 231 -23.65 -2.74 -0.28
C GLU A 231 -23.88 -2.04 1.07
N GLU A 232 -23.06 -2.31 2.09
CA GLU A 232 -23.29 -1.76 3.45
C GLU A 232 -22.59 -0.42 3.68
N LEU A 233 -21.60 -0.05 2.86
CA LEU A 233 -20.96 1.27 2.90
C LEU A 233 -21.73 2.34 2.12
N LEU A 234 -22.70 1.92 1.30
CA LEU A 234 -23.60 2.77 0.53
C LEU A 234 -25.04 2.75 1.08
N ARG A 235 -25.23 2.42 2.36
CA ARG A 235 -26.49 2.68 3.08
C ARG A 235 -26.24 3.69 4.19
#